data_AF-A0ABD0JBT8-F1
#
_entry.id   AF-A0ABD0JBT8-F1
#
_cell.length_a   1.000
_cell.length_b   1.000
_cell.length_c   1.000
_cell.angle_alpha   90.00
_cell.angle_beta   90.00
_cell.angle_gamma   90.00
#
_symmetry.space_group_name_H-M   'P 1'
#
loop_
_entity.id
_entity.type
_entity.pdbx_description
1 polymer ?
#
loop_
_entity_poly.entity_id
_entity_poly.type
_entity_poly.pdbx_seq_one_letter_code
_entity_poly.pdbx_strand_id
1 'polypeptide(L)'
;MGDFASVMTSQQIKDLNKDDFETCADSLGDVTSWSQDQKSALAGKAKTSWQQPSQWGDRLMTAGTIAQGLTPSELSSTDMKLDYLSALGQKEGWTEPQEEAAFNKWLTSENSGEASSITGDQLSQLGHFVCGAKPEIIRSIPASAYKEAMSEIGDVSCSMAKRKEWANLAVKSLGPVTSWSSDQSAAVGSVMAGLSSSQMSKLSLNQLSQMELDTFKMIPPAEFNSLTVEQLKGLSSAHAQTVTEEQAKLLSPEKRKALIALGSTITAPAVSNDAAGSGAPGGSKYDHSHSGVLHSGCNTGDHRHLRWWFCQTSLNSACVCKSGTYFKQSSDQHDNVILKERGS
;
A
#
# COMPACT_ATOMS: atom_id res chain seq x y z
N MET A 1 12.15 18.00 -15.50
CA MET A 1 13.23 17.26 -16.17
C MET A 1 12.73 15.85 -16.40
N GLY A 2 12.97 15.24 -17.57
CA GLY A 2 12.44 13.91 -17.88
C GLY A 2 12.96 12.85 -16.91
N ASP A 3 12.15 11.82 -16.64
CA ASP A 3 12.56 10.69 -15.83
C ASP A 3 13.74 9.98 -16.51
N PHE A 4 14.93 10.10 -15.93
CA PHE A 4 16.16 9.51 -16.47
C PHE A 4 16.04 7.99 -16.63
N ALA A 5 15.24 7.33 -15.77
CA ALA A 5 14.95 5.91 -15.88
C ALA A 5 14.09 5.55 -17.09
N SER A 6 13.23 6.46 -17.54
CA SER A 6 12.33 6.22 -18.68
C SER A 6 13.04 6.23 -20.05
N VAL A 7 14.25 6.79 -20.13
CA VAL A 7 15.00 6.97 -21.38
C VAL A 7 16.21 6.04 -21.54
N MET A 8 16.67 5.39 -20.47
CA MET A 8 17.80 4.46 -20.51
C MET A 8 17.35 3.00 -20.46
N THR A 9 17.70 2.21 -21.47
CA THR A 9 17.46 0.76 -21.47
C THR A 9 18.49 0.01 -20.61
N SER A 10 18.13 -1.19 -20.15
CA SER A 10 19.06 -2.09 -19.45
C SER A 10 20.31 -2.42 -20.27
N GLN A 11 20.22 -2.39 -21.60
CA GLN A 11 21.38 -2.59 -22.48
C GLN A 11 22.30 -1.35 -22.48
N GLN A 12 21.74 -0.15 -22.61
CA GLN A 12 22.54 1.09 -22.53
C GLN A 12 23.25 1.24 -21.19
N ILE A 13 22.63 0.79 -20.08
CA ILE A 13 23.28 0.77 -18.76
C ILE A 13 24.50 -0.17 -18.75
N LYS A 14 24.40 -1.35 -19.37
CA LYS A 14 25.52 -2.29 -19.48
C LYS A 14 26.66 -1.73 -20.34
N ASP A 15 26.31 -0.96 -21.36
CA ASP A 15 27.25 -0.39 -22.33
C ASP A 15 27.89 0.93 -21.88
N LEU A 16 27.46 1.51 -20.74
CA LEU A 16 28.16 2.62 -20.11
C LEU A 16 29.64 2.26 -19.97
N ASN A 17 30.56 3.17 -20.27
CA ASN A 17 31.96 2.94 -19.93
C ASN A 17 32.16 3.08 -18.42
N LYS A 18 33.33 2.65 -17.94
CA LYS A 18 33.63 2.61 -16.50
C LYS A 18 33.65 4.03 -15.90
N ASP A 19 34.35 4.96 -16.54
CA ASP A 19 34.60 6.29 -16.00
C ASP A 19 33.31 7.12 -15.91
N ASP A 20 32.45 7.02 -16.92
CA ASP A 20 31.12 7.67 -16.92
C ASP A 20 30.23 7.10 -15.82
N PHE A 21 30.24 5.78 -15.64
CA PHE A 21 29.48 5.15 -14.57
C PHE A 21 29.97 5.61 -13.19
N GLU A 22 31.28 5.58 -12.94
CA GLU A 22 31.84 6.00 -11.64
C GLU A 22 31.56 7.48 -11.35
N THR A 23 31.60 8.33 -12.36
CA THR A 23 31.28 9.76 -12.23
C THR A 23 29.81 10.00 -11.92
N CYS A 24 28.91 9.17 -12.45
CA CYS A 24 27.45 9.36 -12.31
C CYS A 24 26.81 8.47 -11.24
N ALA A 25 27.56 7.58 -10.58
CA ALA A 25 26.98 6.49 -9.80
C ALA A 25 26.06 6.96 -8.65
N ASP A 26 26.41 8.04 -7.97
CA ASP A 26 25.59 8.63 -6.91
C ASP A 26 24.23 9.08 -7.45
N SER A 27 24.24 9.85 -8.54
CA SER A 27 23.02 10.28 -9.23
C SER A 27 22.20 9.10 -9.78
N LEU A 28 22.86 8.05 -10.26
CA LEU A 28 22.19 6.83 -10.72
C LEU A 28 21.55 6.05 -9.55
N GLY A 29 22.17 6.08 -8.37
CA GLY A 29 21.68 5.48 -7.13
C GLY A 29 20.52 6.24 -6.48
N ASP A 30 20.35 7.52 -6.81
CA ASP A 30 19.24 8.33 -6.30
C ASP A 30 17.94 8.18 -7.08
N VAL A 31 18.00 7.67 -8.31
CA VAL A 31 16.82 7.49 -9.16
C VAL A 31 15.98 6.31 -8.65
N THR A 32 14.77 6.61 -8.16
CA THR A 32 13.85 5.59 -7.57
C THR A 32 13.00 4.85 -8.59
N SER A 33 12.90 5.37 -9.82
CA SER A 33 12.00 4.88 -10.89
C SER A 33 12.57 3.74 -11.73
N TRP A 34 13.77 3.23 -11.43
CA TRP A 34 14.35 2.10 -12.16
C TRP A 34 13.45 0.84 -12.09
N SER A 35 13.24 0.20 -13.23
CA SER A 35 12.72 -1.17 -13.30
C SER A 35 13.71 -2.18 -12.72
N GLN A 36 13.24 -3.37 -12.37
CA GLN A 36 14.09 -4.43 -11.82
C GLN A 36 15.23 -4.85 -12.77
N ASP A 37 14.97 -4.86 -14.07
CA ASP A 37 15.98 -5.19 -15.08
C ASP A 37 17.07 -4.12 -15.15
N GLN A 38 16.69 -2.84 -15.01
CA GLN A 38 17.63 -1.72 -14.97
C GLN A 38 18.45 -1.74 -13.68
N LYS A 39 17.83 -2.00 -12.51
CA LYS A 39 18.55 -2.17 -11.24
C LYS A 39 19.58 -3.30 -11.34
N SER A 40 19.20 -4.43 -11.93
CA SER A 40 20.09 -5.57 -12.16
C SER A 40 21.25 -5.21 -13.12
N ALA A 41 20.98 -4.43 -14.17
CA ALA A 41 22.01 -3.92 -15.08
C ALA A 41 22.97 -2.94 -14.40
N LEU A 42 22.46 -2.03 -13.56
CA LEU A 42 23.25 -1.09 -12.77
C LEU A 42 24.17 -1.82 -11.78
N ALA A 43 23.64 -2.80 -11.04
CA ALA A 43 24.45 -3.64 -10.15
C ALA A 43 25.50 -4.43 -10.94
N GLY A 44 25.16 -4.94 -12.13
CA GLY A 44 26.13 -5.54 -13.06
C GLY A 44 27.26 -4.57 -13.42
N LYS A 45 26.91 -3.34 -13.80
CA LYS A 45 27.88 -2.31 -14.15
C LYS A 45 28.75 -1.88 -12.96
N ALA A 46 28.15 -1.75 -11.78
CA ALA A 46 28.85 -1.51 -10.53
C ALA A 46 29.88 -2.60 -10.25
N LYS A 47 29.53 -3.89 -10.42
CA LYS A 47 30.46 -5.01 -10.24
C LYS A 47 31.67 -4.96 -11.18
N THR A 48 31.48 -4.48 -12.41
CA THR A 48 32.61 -4.30 -13.36
C THR A 48 33.50 -3.10 -13.01
N SER A 49 32.96 -2.11 -12.32
CA SER A 49 33.66 -0.84 -12.02
C SER A 49 34.35 -0.89 -10.66
N TRP A 50 33.60 -1.34 -9.65
CA TRP A 50 33.99 -1.37 -8.23
C TRP A 50 34.43 -2.74 -7.73
N GLN A 51 34.52 -3.74 -8.60
CA GLN A 51 34.80 -5.14 -8.28
C GLN A 51 33.63 -5.82 -7.55
N GLN A 52 33.90 -6.93 -6.84
CA GLN A 52 32.86 -7.72 -6.18
C GLN A 52 32.14 -6.90 -5.08
N PRO A 53 30.85 -7.17 -4.78
CA PRO A 53 30.09 -6.43 -3.77
C PRO A 53 30.78 -6.33 -2.40
N SER A 54 31.52 -7.38 -2.00
CA SER A 54 32.32 -7.39 -0.77
C SER A 54 33.42 -6.33 -0.71
N GLN A 55 33.80 -5.73 -1.84
CA GLN A 55 34.85 -4.73 -1.98
C GLN A 55 34.32 -3.32 -2.26
N TRP A 56 32.99 -3.12 -2.23
CA TRP A 56 32.39 -1.82 -2.50
C TRP A 56 32.73 -0.79 -1.41
N GLY A 57 32.90 -1.22 -0.16
CA GLY A 57 33.27 -0.36 0.97
C GLY A 57 32.29 0.81 1.11
N ASP A 58 32.81 2.01 1.32
CA ASP A 58 32.04 3.25 1.49
C ASP A 58 31.11 3.56 0.31
N ARG A 59 31.36 3.00 -0.87
CA ARG A 59 30.46 3.15 -2.04
C ARG A 59 29.08 2.55 -1.79
N LEU A 60 28.92 1.64 -0.82
CA LEU A 60 27.60 1.13 -0.43
C LEU A 60 26.69 2.24 0.11
N MET A 61 27.24 3.26 0.79
CA MET A 61 26.44 4.37 1.31
C MET A 61 25.76 5.17 0.19
N THR A 62 26.46 5.35 -0.94
CA THR A 62 25.98 6.14 -2.08
C THR A 62 25.42 5.28 -3.22
N ALA A 63 25.45 3.95 -3.08
CA ALA A 63 24.94 3.06 -4.11
C ALA A 63 23.42 3.20 -4.30
N GLY A 64 22.68 3.55 -3.25
CA GLY A 64 21.22 3.74 -3.31
C GLY A 64 20.51 2.60 -4.02
N THR A 65 19.72 2.91 -5.06
CA THR A 65 18.99 1.93 -5.85
C THR A 65 19.86 0.99 -6.70
N ILE A 66 21.15 1.31 -6.91
CA ILE A 66 22.10 0.37 -7.54
C ILE A 66 22.24 -0.88 -6.69
N ALA A 67 22.29 -0.72 -5.35
CA ALA A 67 22.40 -1.84 -4.42
C ALA A 67 21.16 -2.75 -4.44
N GLN A 68 19.99 -2.23 -4.82
CA GLN A 68 18.75 -3.02 -4.99
C GLN A 68 18.81 -3.98 -6.19
N GLY A 69 19.81 -3.85 -7.07
CA GLY A 69 20.09 -4.84 -8.12
C GLY A 69 20.94 -6.02 -7.67
N LEU A 70 21.47 -5.99 -6.44
CA LEU A 70 22.23 -7.12 -5.87
C LEU A 70 21.29 -8.24 -5.46
N THR A 71 21.72 -9.47 -5.69
CA THR A 71 21.04 -10.65 -5.16
C THR A 71 21.18 -10.74 -3.63
N PRO A 72 20.30 -11.48 -2.93
CA PRO A 72 20.44 -11.71 -1.49
C PRO A 72 21.81 -12.26 -1.08
N SER A 73 22.37 -13.19 -1.85
CA SER A 73 23.70 -13.77 -1.57
C SER A 73 24.83 -12.75 -1.74
N GLU A 74 24.73 -11.87 -2.73
CA GLU A 74 25.68 -10.76 -2.92
C GLU A 74 25.60 -9.77 -1.77
N LEU A 75 24.39 -9.39 -1.31
CA LEU A 75 24.21 -8.52 -0.15
C LEU A 75 24.82 -9.14 1.11
N SER A 76 24.60 -10.44 1.36
CA SER A 76 25.22 -11.14 2.49
C SER A 76 26.75 -11.22 2.42
N SER A 77 27.35 -11.04 1.25
CA SER A 77 28.82 -10.99 1.09
C SER A 77 29.43 -9.63 1.42
N THR A 78 28.60 -8.58 1.54
CA THR A 78 29.05 -7.22 1.86
C THR A 78 29.21 -6.99 3.36
N ASP A 79 29.95 -5.95 3.73
CA ASP A 79 30.18 -5.53 5.11
C ASP A 79 29.02 -4.62 5.57
N MET A 80 27.81 -5.18 5.77
CA MET A 80 26.58 -4.44 6.12
C MET A 80 26.65 -3.78 7.51
N LYS A 81 27.44 -2.72 7.63
CA LYS A 81 27.52 -1.85 8.80
C LYS A 81 26.25 -1.03 8.96
N LEU A 82 26.03 -0.54 10.18
CA LEU A 82 24.86 0.27 10.50
C LEU A 82 24.75 1.51 9.61
N ASP A 83 25.85 2.24 9.39
CA ASP A 83 25.85 3.46 8.55
C ASP A 83 25.40 3.17 7.10
N TYR A 84 25.77 1.99 6.56
CA TYR A 84 25.40 1.59 5.21
C TYR A 84 23.91 1.22 5.15
N LEU A 85 23.43 0.48 6.15
CA LEU A 85 22.00 0.17 6.27
C LEU A 85 21.17 1.41 6.51
N SER A 86 21.70 2.41 7.23
CA SER A 86 21.02 3.69 7.42
C SER A 86 20.81 4.40 6.10
N ALA A 87 21.84 4.49 5.25
CA ALA A 87 21.70 5.11 3.93
C ALA A 87 20.78 4.31 2.98
N LEU A 88 21.00 2.99 2.90
CA LEU A 88 20.28 2.10 1.98
C LEU A 88 18.84 1.83 2.41
N GLY A 89 18.59 1.79 3.72
CA GLY A 89 17.31 1.48 4.35
C GLY A 89 16.28 2.60 4.18
N GLN A 90 16.68 3.80 3.79
CA GLN A 90 15.75 4.88 3.41
C GLN A 90 15.16 4.70 2.00
N LYS A 91 15.72 3.79 1.19
CA LYS A 91 15.25 3.56 -0.18
C LYS A 91 14.15 2.50 -0.16
N GLU A 92 12.96 2.85 -0.62
CA GLU A 92 11.87 1.91 -0.86
C GLU A 92 12.18 0.94 -2.02
N GLY A 93 11.50 -0.21 -2.05
CA GLY A 93 11.56 -1.14 -3.17
C GLY A 93 12.61 -2.25 -3.05
N TRP A 94 13.13 -2.49 -1.84
CA TRP A 94 13.83 -3.74 -1.52
C TRP A 94 12.86 -4.92 -1.56
N THR A 95 13.37 -6.08 -1.95
CA THR A 95 12.61 -7.33 -1.84
C THR A 95 12.82 -7.94 -0.46
N GLU A 96 11.82 -8.65 0.05
CA GLU A 96 11.90 -9.31 1.37
C GLU A 96 13.15 -10.21 1.52
N PRO A 97 13.58 -11.01 0.52
CA PRO A 97 14.83 -11.77 0.63
C PRO A 97 16.10 -10.89 0.72
N GLN A 98 16.11 -9.72 0.09
CA GLN A 98 17.24 -8.78 0.19
C GLN A 98 17.28 -8.14 1.57
N GLU A 99 16.11 -7.74 2.10
CA GLU A 99 16.01 -7.17 3.44
C GLU A 99 16.50 -8.16 4.49
N GLU A 100 16.07 -9.43 4.40
CA GLU A 100 16.52 -10.50 5.30
C GLU A 100 18.03 -10.75 5.21
N ALA A 101 18.57 -10.77 4.00
CA ALA A 101 20.00 -10.95 3.77
C ALA A 101 20.85 -9.84 4.40
N ALA A 102 20.43 -8.59 4.25
CA ALA A 102 21.11 -7.42 4.79
C ALA A 102 20.98 -7.35 6.32
N PHE A 103 19.76 -7.51 6.85
CA PHE A 103 19.51 -7.52 8.30
C PHE A 103 20.29 -8.63 9.00
N ASN A 104 20.26 -9.86 8.49
CA ASN A 104 20.99 -10.97 9.09
C ASN A 104 22.50 -10.78 9.01
N LYS A 105 23.01 -10.20 7.91
CA LYS A 105 24.43 -9.90 7.78
C LYS A 105 24.87 -8.85 8.80
N TRP A 106 24.11 -7.78 8.98
CA TRP A 106 24.37 -6.78 10.03
C TRP A 106 24.31 -7.39 11.43
N LEU A 107 23.23 -8.12 11.74
CA LEU A 107 23.04 -8.73 13.06
C LEU A 107 24.24 -9.61 13.45
N THR A 108 24.73 -10.43 12.50
CA THR A 108 25.85 -11.35 12.74
C THR A 108 27.23 -10.68 12.77
N SER A 109 27.40 -9.52 12.12
CA SER A 109 28.68 -8.80 12.06
C SER A 109 28.83 -7.76 13.17
N GLU A 110 27.79 -6.97 13.43
CA GLU A 110 27.85 -5.80 14.30
C GLU A 110 27.25 -6.05 15.69
N ASN A 111 26.40 -7.06 15.83
CA ASN A 111 25.64 -7.30 17.06
C ASN A 111 25.69 -8.76 17.53
N SER A 112 26.84 -9.41 17.32
CA SER A 112 27.15 -10.77 17.79
C SER A 112 26.18 -11.88 17.37
N GLY A 113 25.25 -11.61 16.46
CA GLY A 113 24.15 -12.51 16.12
C GLY A 113 22.97 -12.48 17.12
N GLU A 114 22.97 -11.60 18.11
CA GLU A 114 22.05 -11.63 19.25
C GLU A 114 20.99 -10.52 19.17
N ALA A 115 19.76 -10.87 18.79
CA ALA A 115 18.66 -9.89 18.71
C ALA A 115 18.35 -9.19 20.05
N SER A 116 18.68 -9.83 21.18
CA SER A 116 18.48 -9.30 22.53
C SER A 116 19.41 -8.15 22.92
N SER A 117 20.52 -7.95 22.19
CA SER A 117 21.42 -6.81 22.42
C SER A 117 21.15 -5.61 21.52
N ILE A 118 20.17 -5.71 20.60
CA ILE A 118 19.79 -4.60 19.71
C ILE A 118 19.29 -3.43 20.56
N THR A 119 19.88 -2.25 20.34
CA THR A 119 19.49 -0.98 20.95
C THR A 119 18.44 -0.25 20.11
N GLY A 120 17.76 0.74 20.71
CA GLY A 120 16.78 1.56 19.99
C GLY A 120 17.39 2.36 18.86
N ASP A 121 18.54 2.99 19.12
CA ASP A 121 19.31 3.74 18.12
C ASP A 121 19.65 2.87 16.90
N GLN A 122 20.24 1.70 17.12
CA GLN A 122 20.52 0.73 16.06
C GLN A 122 19.26 0.37 15.27
N LEU A 123 18.16 0.07 15.96
CA LEU A 123 16.92 -0.36 15.32
C LEU A 123 16.29 0.76 14.49
N SER A 124 16.31 2.00 14.98
CA SER A 124 15.77 3.18 14.28
C SER A 124 16.53 3.49 12.99
N GLN A 125 17.83 3.19 12.95
CA GLN A 125 18.67 3.46 11.79
C GLN A 125 18.52 2.44 10.66
N LEU A 126 17.87 1.29 10.87
CA LEU A 126 17.80 0.25 9.83
C LEU A 126 16.82 0.58 8.68
N GLY A 127 15.90 1.52 8.86
CA GLY A 127 14.87 1.84 7.86
C GLY A 127 14.10 0.59 7.40
N HIS A 128 13.92 0.41 6.09
CA HIS A 128 13.26 -0.76 5.51
C HIS A 128 13.89 -2.11 5.92
N PHE A 129 15.17 -2.13 6.34
CA PHE A 129 15.81 -3.38 6.76
C PHE A 129 15.26 -3.96 8.07
N VAL A 130 14.47 -3.22 8.86
CA VAL A 130 13.73 -3.84 9.98
C VAL A 130 12.73 -4.91 9.51
N CYS A 131 12.29 -4.83 8.25
CA CYS A 131 11.46 -5.86 7.61
C CYS A 131 12.26 -7.11 7.21
N GLY A 132 13.59 -7.09 7.34
CA GLY A 132 14.44 -8.28 7.22
C GLY A 132 14.50 -9.13 8.49
N ALA A 133 14.00 -8.63 9.63
CA ALA A 133 13.95 -9.41 10.86
C ALA A 133 12.89 -10.52 10.75
N LYS A 134 13.32 -11.77 10.92
CA LYS A 134 12.38 -12.91 10.98
C LYS A 134 11.51 -12.85 12.25
N PRO A 135 10.31 -13.45 12.26
CA PRO A 135 9.42 -13.42 13.43
C PRO A 135 10.08 -13.82 14.75
N GLU A 136 10.93 -14.84 14.75
CA GLU A 136 11.68 -15.30 15.92
C GLU A 136 12.71 -14.29 16.43
N ILE A 137 13.32 -13.52 15.53
CA ILE A 137 14.25 -12.43 15.88
C ILE A 137 13.47 -11.29 16.50
N ILE A 138 12.36 -10.86 15.87
CA ILE A 138 11.53 -9.74 16.36
C ILE A 138 11.09 -9.98 17.81
N ARG A 139 10.70 -11.21 18.15
CA ARG A 139 10.30 -11.58 19.53
C ARG A 139 11.41 -11.43 20.57
N SER A 140 12.67 -11.54 20.14
CA SER A 140 13.84 -11.41 21.02
C SER A 140 14.35 -9.97 21.15
N ILE A 141 13.83 -9.03 20.36
CA ILE A 141 14.20 -7.61 20.45
C ILE A 141 13.71 -7.03 21.79
N PRO A 142 14.53 -6.24 22.49
CA PRO A 142 14.11 -5.57 23.72
C PRO A 142 12.92 -4.64 23.50
N ALA A 143 11.97 -4.66 24.43
CA ALA A 143 10.81 -3.76 24.41
C ALA A 143 11.22 -2.27 24.48
N SER A 144 12.32 -1.95 25.17
CA SER A 144 12.90 -0.60 25.20
C SER A 144 13.41 -0.17 23.82
N ALA A 145 14.13 -1.06 23.13
CA ALA A 145 14.64 -0.79 21.79
C ALA A 145 13.51 -0.54 20.78
N TYR A 146 12.45 -1.38 20.82
CA TYR A 146 11.25 -1.12 20.02
C TYR A 146 10.62 0.22 20.34
N LYS A 147 10.44 0.55 21.63
CA LYS A 147 9.79 1.79 22.04
C LYS A 147 10.54 3.03 21.53
N GLU A 148 11.86 2.97 21.50
CA GLU A 148 12.72 4.04 20.97
C GLU A 148 12.63 4.17 19.44
N ALA A 149 12.46 3.06 18.71
CA ALA A 149 12.42 3.01 17.24
C ALA A 149 11.01 2.82 16.64
N MET A 150 9.95 2.99 17.44
CA MET A 150 8.60 2.57 17.03
C MET A 150 8.08 3.37 15.84
N SER A 151 8.44 4.65 15.74
CA SER A 151 8.03 5.53 14.65
C SER A 151 8.60 5.05 13.32
N GLU A 152 9.89 4.74 13.28
CA GLU A 152 10.59 4.28 12.09
C GLU A 152 10.09 2.90 11.64
N ILE A 153 9.78 2.02 12.59
CA ILE A 153 9.16 0.72 12.32
C ILE A 153 7.71 0.91 11.84
N GLY A 154 7.01 1.91 12.37
CA GLY A 154 5.66 2.29 11.99
C GLY A 154 5.57 2.82 10.56
N ASP A 155 6.60 3.49 10.07
CA ASP A 155 6.65 4.10 8.74
C ASP A 155 6.91 3.08 7.61
N VAL A 156 7.47 1.91 7.93
CA VAL A 156 7.76 0.88 6.94
C VAL A 156 6.67 -0.18 6.85
N SER A 157 6.47 -0.74 5.66
CA SER A 157 5.41 -1.73 5.38
C SER A 157 5.96 -3.16 5.29
N CYS A 158 6.24 -3.79 6.43
CA CYS A 158 6.67 -5.19 6.46
C CYS A 158 5.54 -6.18 6.12
N SER A 159 5.91 -7.42 5.77
CA SER A 159 4.94 -8.50 5.58
C SER A 159 4.08 -8.73 6.83
N MET A 160 2.85 -9.21 6.65
CA MET A 160 1.88 -9.35 7.75
C MET A 160 2.40 -10.23 8.89
N ALA A 161 3.17 -11.28 8.58
CA ALA A 161 3.78 -12.14 9.59
C ALA A 161 4.72 -11.36 10.54
N LYS A 162 5.56 -10.48 9.97
CA LYS A 162 6.50 -9.64 10.71
C LYS A 162 5.77 -8.53 11.47
N ARG A 163 4.79 -7.90 10.81
CA ARG A 163 3.95 -6.86 11.43
C ARG A 163 3.21 -7.34 12.67
N LYS A 164 2.72 -8.59 12.68
CA LYS A 164 2.09 -9.19 13.88
C LYS A 164 3.07 -9.29 15.05
N GLU A 165 4.33 -9.63 14.80
CA GLU A 165 5.34 -9.67 15.86
C GLU A 165 5.74 -8.28 16.34
N TRP A 166 5.85 -7.30 15.43
CA TRP A 166 6.03 -5.89 15.81
C TRP A 166 4.86 -5.38 16.66
N ALA A 167 3.63 -5.75 16.32
CA ALA A 167 2.44 -5.37 17.09
C ALA A 167 2.42 -6.00 18.48
N ASN A 168 2.87 -7.25 18.60
CA ASN A 168 3.06 -7.90 19.90
C ASN A 168 4.11 -7.15 20.75
N LEU A 169 5.20 -6.71 20.12
CA LEU A 169 6.24 -5.94 20.81
C LEU A 169 5.75 -4.55 21.19
N ALA A 170 4.91 -3.90 20.37
CA ALA A 170 4.25 -2.64 20.70
C ALA A 170 3.40 -2.75 21.97
N VAL A 171 2.55 -3.78 22.05
CA VAL A 171 1.71 -4.02 23.23
C VAL A 171 2.55 -4.37 24.46
N LYS A 172 3.64 -5.14 24.28
CA LYS A 172 4.59 -5.43 25.37
C LYS A 172 5.28 -4.16 25.89
N SER A 173 5.58 -3.21 25.00
CA SER A 173 6.36 -2.00 25.31
C SER A 173 5.53 -0.83 25.83
N LEU A 174 4.31 -0.68 25.33
CA LEU A 174 3.41 0.44 25.62
C LEU A 174 2.27 0.07 26.57
N GLY A 175 2.09 -1.22 26.85
CA GLY A 175 0.95 -1.75 27.59
C GLY A 175 -0.25 -2.07 26.66
N PRO A 176 -1.41 -2.39 27.25
CA PRO A 176 -2.60 -2.74 26.48
C PRO A 176 -2.99 -1.60 25.54
N VAL A 177 -3.53 -1.92 24.36
CA VAL A 177 -3.91 -0.90 23.36
C VAL A 177 -4.83 0.20 23.91
N THR A 178 -5.61 -0.08 24.95
CA THR A 178 -6.47 0.91 25.61
C THR A 178 -5.71 2.01 26.35
N SER A 179 -4.42 1.83 26.66
CA SER A 179 -3.57 2.82 27.34
C SER A 179 -2.74 3.67 26.39
N TRP A 180 -2.76 3.40 25.09
CA TRP A 180 -1.93 4.14 24.13
C TRP A 180 -2.47 5.57 23.95
N SER A 181 -1.59 6.56 24.05
CA SER A 181 -1.93 7.94 23.70
C SER A 181 -2.13 8.09 22.18
N SER A 182 -2.65 9.25 21.75
CA SER A 182 -2.72 9.58 20.32
C SER A 182 -1.32 9.57 19.68
N ASP A 183 -0.34 10.22 20.31
CA ASP A 183 1.05 10.26 19.78
C ASP A 183 1.66 8.86 19.69
N GLN A 184 1.42 8.00 20.69
CA GLN A 184 1.87 6.61 20.65
C GLN A 184 1.18 5.83 19.52
N SER A 185 -0.12 6.07 19.29
CA SER A 185 -0.86 5.36 18.24
C SER A 185 -0.40 5.81 16.85
N ALA A 186 -0.12 7.10 16.67
CA ALA A 186 0.48 7.63 15.45
C ALA A 186 1.86 7.01 15.22
N ALA A 187 2.71 6.96 16.24
CA ALA A 187 4.06 6.39 16.14
C ALA A 187 4.06 4.87 15.89
N VAL A 188 3.06 4.12 16.38
CA VAL A 188 2.94 2.68 16.03
C VAL A 188 2.65 2.51 14.53
N GLY A 189 1.99 3.47 13.88
CA GLY A 189 1.87 3.54 12.42
C GLY A 189 1.32 2.26 11.77
N SER A 190 2.02 1.77 10.75
CA SER A 190 1.65 0.57 10.00
C SER A 190 1.55 -0.69 10.85
N VAL A 191 2.27 -0.74 11.97
CA VAL A 191 2.28 -1.87 12.91
C VAL A 191 0.88 -2.13 13.48
N MET A 192 0.02 -1.11 13.58
CA MET A 192 -1.36 -1.28 14.06
C MET A 192 -2.16 -2.30 13.25
N ALA A 193 -1.89 -2.46 11.94
CA ALA A 193 -2.57 -3.46 11.11
C ALA A 193 -2.20 -4.91 11.49
N GLY A 194 -1.15 -5.12 12.30
CA GLY A 194 -0.76 -6.42 12.85
C GLY A 194 -1.45 -6.77 14.17
N LEU A 195 -2.27 -5.88 14.74
CA LEU A 195 -2.99 -6.15 15.99
C LEU A 195 -4.02 -7.29 15.82
N SER A 196 -4.14 -8.12 16.86
CA SER A 196 -5.16 -9.19 16.89
C SER A 196 -6.58 -8.63 16.94
N SER A 197 -7.57 -9.45 16.56
CA SER A 197 -9.00 -9.12 16.68
C SER A 197 -9.40 -8.64 18.10
N SER A 198 -8.80 -9.23 19.13
CA SER A 198 -9.08 -8.87 20.52
C SER A 198 -8.52 -7.50 20.92
N GLN A 199 -7.45 -7.04 20.26
CA GLN A 199 -6.85 -5.74 20.45
C GLN A 199 -7.56 -4.70 19.59
N MET A 200 -7.85 -5.01 18.32
CA MET A 200 -8.58 -4.12 17.40
C MET A 200 -9.94 -3.69 17.95
N SER A 201 -10.73 -4.63 18.48
CA SER A 201 -12.02 -4.33 19.11
C SER A 201 -11.94 -3.43 20.36
N LYS A 202 -10.75 -3.21 20.92
CA LYS A 202 -10.50 -2.37 22.09
C LYS A 202 -9.92 -1.00 21.77
N LEU A 203 -9.53 -0.73 20.51
CA LEU A 203 -9.02 0.57 20.11
C LEU A 203 -10.10 1.65 20.28
N SER A 204 -9.73 2.79 20.83
CA SER A 204 -10.63 3.95 20.86
C SER A 204 -10.71 4.63 19.49
N LEU A 205 -11.74 5.45 19.29
CA LEU A 205 -11.88 6.25 18.06
C LEU A 205 -10.68 7.18 17.82
N ASN A 206 -10.11 7.76 18.89
CA ASN A 206 -8.93 8.62 18.80
C ASN A 206 -7.69 7.89 18.31
N GLN A 207 -7.57 6.58 18.59
CA GLN A 207 -6.46 5.75 18.15
C GLN A 207 -6.67 5.29 16.71
N LEU A 208 -7.90 4.87 16.38
CA LEU A 208 -8.28 4.54 15.01
C LEU A 208 -8.10 5.74 14.06
N SER A 209 -8.34 6.96 14.53
CA SER A 209 -8.13 8.17 13.71
C SER A 209 -6.67 8.53 13.48
N GLN A 210 -5.72 7.95 14.23
CA GLN A 210 -4.27 8.13 13.96
C GLN A 210 -3.75 7.14 12.92
N MET A 211 -4.52 6.09 12.60
CA MET A 211 -4.09 5.10 11.63
C MET A 211 -4.11 5.71 10.23
N GLU A 212 -3.05 5.53 9.47
CA GLU A 212 -3.03 6.01 8.09
C GLU A 212 -4.00 5.21 7.21
N LEU A 213 -4.49 5.87 6.15
CA LEU A 213 -5.42 5.31 5.19
C LEU A 213 -4.91 4.00 4.54
N ASP A 214 -3.63 3.94 4.21
CA ASP A 214 -3.05 2.74 3.61
C ASP A 214 -2.85 1.62 4.64
N THR A 215 -2.51 1.96 5.88
CA THR A 215 -2.49 1.00 7.00
C THR A 215 -3.87 0.39 7.23
N PHE A 216 -4.94 1.19 7.10
CA PHE A 216 -6.31 0.72 7.26
C PHE A 216 -6.69 -0.35 6.23
N LYS A 217 -6.24 -0.21 4.97
CA LYS A 217 -6.41 -1.22 3.91
C LYS A 217 -5.65 -2.51 4.21
N MET A 218 -4.54 -2.42 4.93
CA MET A 218 -3.68 -3.56 5.25
C MET A 218 -4.20 -4.41 6.42
N ILE A 219 -5.20 -3.95 7.16
CA ILE A 219 -5.82 -4.75 8.23
C ILE A 219 -6.43 -6.00 7.59
N PRO A 220 -6.04 -7.23 8.02
CA PRO A 220 -6.60 -8.42 7.43
C PRO A 220 -8.12 -8.53 7.72
N PRO A 221 -8.92 -9.14 6.81
CA PRO A 221 -10.38 -9.12 6.92
C PRO A 221 -10.96 -9.63 8.24
N ALA A 222 -10.34 -10.64 8.86
CA ALA A 222 -10.81 -11.22 10.12
C ALA A 222 -10.59 -10.27 11.31
N GLU A 223 -9.44 -9.61 11.34
CA GLU A 223 -9.07 -8.58 12.31
C GLU A 223 -9.93 -7.32 12.10
N PHE A 224 -10.18 -6.91 10.85
CA PHE A 224 -11.06 -5.80 10.54
C PHE A 224 -12.51 -6.06 10.99
N ASN A 225 -13.02 -7.27 10.75
CA ASN A 225 -14.35 -7.66 11.19
C ASN A 225 -14.50 -7.70 12.72
N SER A 226 -13.42 -7.59 13.50
CA SER A 226 -13.53 -7.48 14.96
C SER A 226 -13.94 -6.08 15.44
N LEU A 227 -13.81 -5.04 14.60
CA LEU A 227 -14.23 -3.69 14.93
C LEU A 227 -15.73 -3.65 15.24
N THR A 228 -16.10 -2.94 16.29
CA THR A 228 -17.47 -2.74 16.74
C THR A 228 -18.23 -1.82 15.78
N VAL A 229 -19.57 -1.88 15.82
CA VAL A 229 -20.40 -0.98 15.01
C VAL A 229 -20.15 0.48 15.42
N GLU A 230 -19.94 0.74 16.71
CA GLU A 230 -19.64 2.04 17.28
C GLU A 230 -18.28 2.58 16.79
N GLN A 231 -17.24 1.74 16.76
CA GLN A 231 -15.95 2.09 16.17
C GLN A 231 -16.09 2.47 14.70
N LEU A 232 -16.82 1.66 13.92
CA LEU A 232 -17.02 1.92 12.48
C LEU A 232 -17.82 3.20 12.22
N LYS A 233 -18.84 3.50 13.03
CA LYS A 233 -19.62 4.76 12.93
C LYS A 233 -18.80 6.00 13.25
N GLY A 234 -17.78 5.88 14.09
CA GLY A 234 -16.91 6.99 14.49
C GLY A 234 -15.71 7.22 13.56
N LEU A 235 -15.56 6.44 12.49
CA LEU A 235 -14.52 6.66 11.50
C LEU A 235 -14.77 7.94 10.69
N SER A 236 -13.70 8.51 10.12
CA SER A 236 -13.85 9.56 9.11
C SER A 236 -14.33 8.98 7.78
N SER A 237 -14.92 9.83 6.93
CA SER A 237 -15.33 9.45 5.58
C SER A 237 -14.16 8.93 4.74
N ALA A 238 -12.97 9.51 4.92
CA ALA A 238 -11.76 9.06 4.25
C ALA A 238 -11.39 7.61 4.61
N HIS A 239 -11.42 7.24 5.90
CA HIS A 239 -11.19 5.85 6.32
C HIS A 239 -12.26 4.91 5.77
N ALA A 240 -13.53 5.30 5.86
CA ALA A 240 -14.64 4.48 5.35
C ALA A 240 -14.52 4.19 3.84
N GLN A 241 -14.02 5.16 3.06
CA GLN A 241 -13.77 5.01 1.61
C GLN A 241 -12.59 4.11 1.29
N THR A 242 -11.66 3.90 2.22
CA THR A 242 -10.52 3.00 2.01
C THR A 242 -10.81 1.54 2.33
N VAL A 243 -11.96 1.24 2.93
CA VAL A 243 -12.36 -0.15 3.22
C VAL A 243 -12.38 -0.97 1.93
N THR A 244 -11.64 -2.07 1.94
CA THR A 244 -11.53 -2.96 0.78
C THR A 244 -12.75 -3.89 0.68
N GLU A 245 -13.03 -4.38 -0.52
CA GLU A 245 -14.11 -5.37 -0.70
C GLU A 245 -13.83 -6.67 0.06
N GLU A 246 -12.56 -7.08 0.20
CA GLU A 246 -12.20 -8.27 0.99
C GLU A 246 -12.50 -8.08 2.48
N GLN A 247 -12.21 -6.92 3.05
CA GLN A 247 -12.61 -6.59 4.42
C GLN A 247 -14.14 -6.57 4.55
N ALA A 248 -14.84 -5.95 3.58
CA ALA A 248 -16.29 -5.84 3.60
C ALA A 248 -16.99 -7.20 3.58
N LYS A 249 -16.47 -8.19 2.83
CA LYS A 249 -17.07 -9.55 2.69
C LYS A 249 -17.38 -10.24 4.02
N LEU A 250 -16.61 -9.99 5.07
CA LEU A 250 -16.81 -10.62 6.37
C LEU A 250 -17.70 -9.81 7.33
N LEU A 251 -18.09 -8.60 6.96
CA LEU A 251 -18.86 -7.69 7.81
C LEU A 251 -20.35 -8.07 7.87
N SER A 252 -20.94 -7.89 9.06
CA SER A 252 -22.39 -7.97 9.23
C SER A 252 -23.11 -6.83 8.48
N PRO A 253 -24.43 -6.97 8.20
CA PRO A 253 -25.22 -5.91 7.58
C PRO A 253 -25.16 -4.57 8.32
N GLU A 254 -25.13 -4.59 9.66
CA GLU A 254 -25.07 -3.39 10.50
C GLU A 254 -23.74 -2.66 10.34
N LYS A 255 -22.63 -3.40 10.29
CA LYS A 255 -21.28 -2.84 10.07
C LYS A 255 -21.15 -2.24 8.66
N ARG A 256 -21.67 -2.94 7.65
CA ARG A 256 -21.71 -2.40 6.27
C ARG A 256 -22.54 -1.13 6.20
N LYS A 257 -23.73 -1.11 6.82
CA LYS A 257 -24.59 0.08 6.88
C LYS A 257 -23.89 1.27 7.54
N ALA A 258 -23.13 1.04 8.62
CA ALA A 258 -22.34 2.09 9.27
C ALA A 258 -21.30 2.70 8.31
N LEU A 259 -20.58 1.88 7.56
CA LEU A 259 -19.58 2.35 6.58
C LEU A 259 -20.22 3.07 5.38
N ILE A 260 -21.33 2.56 4.85
CA ILE A 260 -22.06 3.20 3.75
C ILE A 260 -22.58 4.57 4.18
N ALA A 261 -23.06 4.71 5.42
CA ALA A 261 -23.49 6.01 5.96
C ALA A 261 -22.36 7.05 6.03
N LEU A 262 -21.09 6.60 6.05
CA LEU A 262 -19.90 7.45 6.00
C LEU A 262 -19.37 7.69 4.58
N GLY A 263 -20.06 7.20 3.54
CA GLY A 263 -19.70 7.40 2.15
C GLY A 263 -18.77 6.32 1.56
N SER A 264 -18.66 5.16 2.21
CA SER A 264 -17.97 4.00 1.62
C SER A 264 -18.71 3.49 0.37
N THR A 265 -17.95 3.07 -0.65
CA THR A 265 -18.49 2.53 -1.91
C THR A 265 -18.65 1.01 -1.90
N ILE A 266 -18.43 0.35 -0.76
CA ILE A 266 -18.60 -1.11 -0.65
C ILE A 266 -20.03 -1.51 -1.00
N THR A 267 -20.16 -2.63 -1.70
CA THR A 267 -21.48 -3.11 -2.15
C THR A 267 -22.39 -3.41 -0.95
N ALA A 268 -23.66 -3.01 -0.97
CA ALA A 268 -24.60 -3.44 0.07
C ALA A 268 -24.72 -4.98 0.07
N PRO A 269 -24.86 -5.65 1.23
CA PRO A 269 -25.06 -7.10 1.22
C PRO A 269 -26.35 -7.40 0.46
N ALA A 270 -26.36 -8.47 -0.34
CA ALA A 270 -27.57 -8.97 -0.96
C ALA A 270 -28.58 -9.27 0.16
N VAL A 271 -29.64 -8.47 0.24
CA VAL A 271 -30.70 -8.68 1.22
C VAL A 271 -31.41 -9.97 0.80
N SER A 272 -31.19 -11.08 1.50
CA SER A 272 -32.13 -12.20 1.39
C SER A 272 -33.39 -11.77 2.13
N ASN A 273 -34.47 -11.59 1.37
CA ASN A 273 -35.80 -11.35 1.92
C ASN A 273 -36.34 -12.64 2.56
N ASP A 274 -35.70 -13.13 3.61
CA ASP A 274 -36.22 -14.25 4.42
C ASP A 274 -37.00 -13.70 5.62
N ALA A 275 -38.08 -12.97 5.34
CA ALA A 275 -39.09 -12.61 6.34
C ALA A 275 -40.44 -12.34 5.67
N ALA A 276 -41.17 -13.41 5.36
CA ALA A 276 -42.62 -13.35 5.18
C ALA A 276 -43.26 -14.66 5.65
N GLY A 277 -43.41 -14.80 6.96
CA GLY A 277 -44.42 -15.68 7.52
C GLY A 277 -45.77 -14.96 7.51
N SER A 278 -46.74 -15.48 6.75
CA SER A 278 -48.17 -15.62 7.14
C SER A 278 -49.09 -15.72 5.92
N GLY A 279 -49.86 -16.82 5.84
CA GLY A 279 -51.24 -16.82 5.35
C GLY A 279 -51.49 -16.82 3.84
N ALA A 280 -51.71 -18.01 3.27
CA ALA A 280 -52.59 -18.17 2.11
C ALA A 280 -54.04 -17.81 2.53
N PRO A 281 -54.90 -17.25 1.64
CA PRO A 281 -55.48 -18.06 0.56
C PRO A 281 -55.76 -17.31 -0.77
N GLY A 282 -55.95 -18.10 -1.83
CA GLY A 282 -56.95 -17.78 -2.88
C GLY A 282 -56.46 -17.40 -4.28
N GLY A 283 -56.33 -18.41 -5.14
CA GLY A 283 -57.02 -18.48 -6.44
C GLY A 283 -56.82 -17.39 -7.51
N SER A 284 -56.00 -17.74 -8.51
CA SER A 284 -56.17 -17.53 -9.97
C SER A 284 -56.56 -16.15 -10.51
N LYS A 285 -55.65 -15.54 -11.28
CA LYS A 285 -55.85 -15.31 -12.72
C LYS A 285 -54.55 -14.86 -13.38
N TYR A 286 -54.19 -15.53 -14.47
CA TYR A 286 -53.16 -15.13 -15.42
C TYR A 286 -53.61 -13.88 -16.18
N ASP A 287 -52.71 -12.91 -16.39
CA ASP A 287 -52.70 -12.16 -17.64
C ASP A 287 -51.30 -11.58 -17.97
N HIS A 288 -51.07 -11.44 -19.27
CA HIS A 288 -49.84 -11.16 -19.98
C HIS A 288 -49.25 -9.75 -19.76
N SER A 289 -47.93 -9.64 -19.95
CA SER A 289 -47.27 -8.73 -20.92
C SER A 289 -45.99 -8.07 -20.40
N HIS A 290 -45.16 -7.68 -21.37
CA HIS A 290 -43.74 -7.35 -21.32
C HIS A 290 -43.36 -6.01 -20.67
N SER A 291 -42.06 -5.94 -20.37
CA SER A 291 -41.15 -4.78 -20.43
C SER A 291 -40.85 -3.97 -19.16
N GLY A 292 -39.55 -3.78 -18.96
CA GLY A 292 -38.99 -2.47 -18.61
C GLY A 292 -38.38 -2.35 -17.21
N VAL A 293 -37.10 -2.69 -17.07
CA VAL A 293 -36.27 -2.15 -15.98
C VAL A 293 -35.77 -0.78 -16.44
N LEU A 294 -36.34 0.27 -15.86
CA LEU A 294 -35.75 1.61 -15.81
C LEU A 294 -34.77 1.65 -14.65
N HIS A 295 -33.51 1.99 -14.90
CA HIS A 295 -32.65 2.61 -13.90
C HIS A 295 -32.37 4.04 -14.35
N SER A 296 -32.92 4.97 -13.59
CA SER A 296 -32.61 6.40 -13.61
C SER A 296 -31.24 6.62 -12.97
N GLY A 297 -30.33 7.19 -13.77
CA GLY A 297 -29.04 7.71 -13.32
C GLY A 297 -29.17 9.10 -12.67
N CYS A 298 -28.24 9.37 -11.78
CA CYS A 298 -28.11 10.58 -10.97
C CYS A 298 -28.08 11.89 -11.76
N ASN A 299 -28.74 12.86 -11.13
CA ASN A 299 -28.49 14.29 -11.17
C ASN A 299 -27.02 14.61 -10.81
N THR A 300 -26.30 15.38 -11.63
CA THR A 300 -25.15 16.18 -11.16
C THR A 300 -25.23 17.58 -11.76
N GLY A 301 -25.20 18.56 -10.84
CA GLY A 301 -25.08 19.97 -11.14
C GLY A 301 -23.70 20.31 -11.70
N ASP A 302 -23.76 21.31 -12.57
CA ASP A 302 -22.74 21.97 -13.37
C ASP A 302 -21.45 22.40 -12.62
N HIS A 303 -20.29 22.29 -13.29
CA HIS A 303 -19.45 23.45 -13.62
C HIS A 303 -18.23 23.07 -14.48
N ARG A 304 -18.26 23.55 -15.73
CA ARG A 304 -17.16 24.09 -16.56
C ARG A 304 -15.91 23.21 -16.81
N HIS A 305 -15.81 22.80 -18.08
CA HIS A 305 -14.62 22.39 -18.83
C HIS A 305 -13.83 21.19 -18.31
N LEU A 306 -14.26 19.96 -18.63
CA LEU A 306 -13.35 18.82 -18.77
C LEU A 306 -13.82 17.90 -19.91
N ARG A 307 -12.89 17.57 -20.81
CA ARG A 307 -12.99 16.47 -21.77
C ARG A 307 -13.05 15.16 -20.99
N TRP A 308 -13.99 14.28 -21.30
CA TRP A 308 -14.06 12.95 -20.70
C TRP A 308 -13.81 11.87 -21.77
N TRP A 309 -12.95 10.91 -21.42
CA TRP A 309 -12.71 9.66 -22.13
C TRP A 309 -13.39 8.54 -21.36
N PHE A 310 -14.00 7.58 -22.06
CA PHE A 310 -14.42 6.31 -21.47
C PHE A 310 -13.77 5.18 -22.27
N CYS A 311 -13.09 4.27 -21.58
CA CYS A 311 -12.57 3.02 -22.14
C CYS A 311 -13.16 1.87 -21.33
N GLN A 312 -14.10 1.13 -21.91
CA GLN A 312 -14.71 -0.05 -21.31
C GLN A 312 -14.00 -1.28 -21.89
N THR A 313 -13.32 -2.06 -21.06
CA THR A 313 -12.62 -3.27 -21.50
C THR A 313 -13.58 -4.44 -21.67
N SER A 314 -13.68 -4.97 -22.89
CA SER A 314 -13.81 -6.40 -23.15
C SER A 314 -13.46 -6.72 -24.61
N LEU A 315 -12.29 -7.37 -24.77
CA LEU A 315 -11.88 -8.35 -25.78
C LEU A 315 -12.10 -8.06 -27.28
N ASN A 316 -10.95 -8.02 -27.97
CA ASN A 316 -10.70 -8.08 -29.41
C ASN A 316 -10.98 -6.84 -30.29
N SER A 317 -9.84 -6.22 -30.67
CA SER A 317 -9.55 -5.57 -31.95
C SER A 317 -10.03 -4.11 -32.21
N ALA A 318 -9.04 -3.21 -32.17
CA ALA A 318 -8.95 -1.87 -32.79
C ALA A 318 -9.91 -0.74 -32.32
N CYS A 319 -9.36 0.27 -31.65
CA CYS A 319 -10.01 1.57 -31.43
C CYS A 319 -9.71 2.54 -32.60
N VAL A 320 -10.74 3.08 -33.24
CA VAL A 320 -10.65 4.23 -34.15
C VAL A 320 -11.30 5.44 -33.47
N CYS A 321 -10.56 6.54 -33.30
CA CYS A 321 -11.08 7.82 -32.84
C CYS A 321 -11.61 8.65 -34.02
N LYS A 322 -12.86 9.13 -33.96
CA LYS A 322 -13.36 10.22 -34.82
C LYS A 322 -13.75 11.41 -33.94
N SER A 323 -13.36 12.61 -34.36
CA SER A 323 -13.78 13.88 -33.75
C SER A 323 -14.90 14.51 -34.59
N GLY A 324 -15.89 15.11 -33.93
CA GLY A 324 -16.94 15.89 -34.57
C GLY A 324 -17.42 17.00 -33.63
N THR A 325 -17.53 18.22 -34.15
CA THR A 325 -18.02 19.42 -33.46
C THR A 325 -19.48 19.67 -33.85
N TYR A 326 -20.36 19.85 -32.87
CA TYR A 326 -21.71 20.40 -33.09
C TYR A 326 -21.80 21.79 -32.46
N PHE A 327 -22.38 22.75 -33.19
CA PHE A 327 -22.64 24.10 -32.71
C PHE A 327 -24.10 24.26 -32.26
N LYS A 328 -24.31 25.05 -31.21
CA LYS A 328 -25.62 25.40 -30.62
C LYS A 328 -26.22 26.58 -31.37
N GLN A 329 -27.43 26.45 -31.92
CA GLN A 329 -28.15 27.55 -32.57
C GLN A 329 -29.42 27.88 -31.76
N SER A 330 -29.33 28.95 -30.96
CA SER A 330 -30.37 29.71 -30.23
C SER A 330 -31.45 28.99 -29.38
N SER A 331 -31.78 29.62 -28.24
CA SER A 331 -32.80 29.18 -27.28
C SER A 331 -34.21 29.65 -27.65
N ASP A 332 -35.20 28.82 -27.37
CA ASP A 332 -36.58 29.26 -27.06
C ASP A 332 -37.12 28.45 -25.89
N GLN A 333 -38.01 29.09 -25.10
CA GLN A 333 -38.38 28.79 -23.70
C GLN A 333 -39.12 27.47 -23.39
N HIS A 334 -39.00 26.45 -24.22
CA HIS A 334 -39.46 25.10 -23.88
C HIS A 334 -38.47 24.08 -24.43
N ASP A 335 -37.63 23.51 -23.56
CA ASP A 335 -36.55 22.57 -23.89
C ASP A 335 -37.05 21.27 -24.54
N ASN A 336 -37.35 21.31 -25.84
CA ASN A 336 -37.39 20.16 -26.73
C ASN A 336 -36.29 20.33 -27.79
N VAL A 337 -35.19 19.59 -27.68
CA VAL A 337 -34.16 19.53 -28.71
C VAL A 337 -34.50 18.38 -29.67
N ILE A 338 -34.89 18.73 -30.89
CA ILE A 338 -35.03 17.78 -32.00
C ILE A 338 -33.64 17.62 -32.66
N LEU A 339 -33.03 16.44 -32.55
CA LEU A 339 -31.85 16.07 -33.33
C LEU A 339 -32.30 15.24 -34.53
N LYS A 340 -31.96 15.69 -35.75
CA LYS A 340 -32.21 14.98 -37.01
C LYS A 340 -30.86 14.56 -37.58
N GLU A 341 -30.62 13.26 -37.72
CA GLU A 341 -29.45 12.76 -38.46
C GLU A 341 -29.59 13.10 -39.95
N ARG A 342 -28.50 13.59 -40.56
CA ARG A 342 -28.39 13.62 -42.02
C ARG A 342 -27.83 12.27 -42.46
N GLY A 343 -28.65 11.49 -43.15
CA GLY A 343 -28.17 10.33 -43.89
C GLY A 343 -27.29 10.78 -45.06
N SER A 344 -26.11 10.15 -45.11
CA SER A 344 -25.25 9.74 -46.25
C SER A 344 -23.79 9.98 -45.92
#